data_AF-A0A6V2NPC6-F1
#
_entry.id   AF-A0A6V2NPC6-F1
#
_cell.length_a   1.000
_cell.length_b   1.000
_cell.length_c   1.000
_cell.angle_alpha   90.00
_cell.angle_beta   90.00
_cell.angle_gamma   90.00
#
_symmetry.space_group_name_H-M   'P 1'
#
loop_
_entity.id
_entity.type
_entity.pdbx_description
1 polymer ?
#
loop_
_entity_poly.entity_id
_entity_poly.type
_entity_poly.pdbx_seq_one_letter_code
_entity_poly.pdbx_strand_id
1 'polypeptide(L)'
;METATTSQIKVITFDLDNTLWKTSAVISSANDVLHTHLTETLSLEIPTRVEKVMGDLFQANKVQYAPGVMDEKDIKGPTLLTQLRIDAVFSLLVQYNEMQEEEAQKVAQEAFEVWTQARHDAIPTHAVPNLLSTLNQLRSIQYKSDSSSTDSYPVVIGAITDGNSNPTTVPILRPYFDFVVNAERVGISKPDRRLYEAAVAEVSSLALLGDGNEKELMVEDGVGPWWVHIGDDFIKDVVAAKDLRMRTVWARELVKKTTADSVPVTTDNTSEEEEDEKPKKDVQELIKELSEKKVIEMYIGADDFLADSIERDFADAIVDEFRFVGDVVCAWHQEGLERSGGKRAEIQQNVKEMTNVVDSIDAISENDMAAIAEVLSVVVPDDLTNVEVEVEEERQRSPSPPPSMVNSPAISDANESKFCIHCGTKLPLVARFCSGCGEKQP
;
A
#
# COMPACT_ATOMS: atom_id res chain seq x y z
N MET A 1 -20.44 -13.75 -6.45
CA MET A 1 -19.50 -13.27 -7.46
C MET A 1 -18.11 -13.32 -6.82
N GLU A 2 -17.23 -14.21 -7.27
CA GLU A 2 -15.82 -14.22 -6.84
C GLU A 2 -15.15 -12.92 -7.32
N THR A 3 -14.84 -12.02 -6.38
CA THR A 3 -13.97 -10.88 -6.65
C THR A 3 -12.60 -11.42 -7.04
N ALA A 4 -12.14 -11.13 -8.25
CA ALA A 4 -10.92 -11.72 -8.80
C ALA A 4 -9.70 -11.33 -7.93
N THR A 5 -9.22 -12.27 -7.10
CA THR A 5 -8.05 -12.11 -6.23
C THR A 5 -6.71 -12.17 -6.96
N THR A 6 -6.72 -12.37 -8.28
CA THR A 6 -5.51 -12.57 -9.09
C THR A 6 -5.68 -11.91 -10.45
N SER A 7 -4.71 -11.09 -10.85
CA SER A 7 -4.62 -10.51 -12.20
C SER A 7 -3.16 -10.47 -12.63
N GLN A 8 -2.92 -10.24 -13.91
CA GLN A 8 -1.58 -9.91 -14.40
C GLN A 8 -1.08 -8.66 -13.66
N ILE A 9 0.19 -8.70 -13.26
CA ILE A 9 0.86 -7.53 -12.69
C ILE A 9 1.13 -6.52 -13.79
N LYS A 10 0.68 -5.27 -13.58
CA LYS A 10 0.95 -4.14 -14.49
C LYS A 10 1.88 -3.12 -13.83
N VAL A 11 1.79 -2.95 -12.51
CA VAL A 11 2.53 -1.94 -11.75
C VAL A 11 3.14 -2.53 -10.49
N ILE A 12 4.39 -2.16 -10.21
CA ILE A 12 5.13 -2.54 -9.00
C ILE A 12 5.68 -1.26 -8.38
N THR A 13 5.34 -0.97 -7.13
CA THR A 13 5.90 0.16 -6.38
C THR A 13 6.69 -0.30 -5.17
N PHE A 14 7.79 0.38 -4.89
CA PHE A 14 8.66 0.11 -3.76
C PHE A 14 8.63 1.25 -2.75
N ASP A 15 8.61 0.95 -1.45
CA ASP A 15 9.32 1.79 -0.51
C ASP A 15 10.84 1.71 -0.76
N LEU A 16 11.58 2.70 -0.30
CA LEU A 16 13.01 2.80 -0.52
C LEU A 16 13.83 2.51 0.75
N ASP A 17 13.47 3.16 1.86
CA ASP A 17 14.33 3.33 3.02
C ASP A 17 14.13 2.17 4.01
N ASN A 18 15.14 1.30 4.14
CA ASN A 18 15.10 -0.02 4.79
C ASN A 18 14.32 -1.10 4.01
N THR A 19 13.84 -0.78 2.81
CA THR A 19 13.41 -1.79 1.83
C THR A 19 14.53 -2.12 0.84
N LEU A 20 15.12 -1.12 0.17
CA LEU A 20 16.14 -1.32 -0.87
C LEU A 20 17.57 -1.13 -0.36
N TRP A 21 17.75 -0.37 0.72
CA TRP A 21 19.06 -0.13 1.35
C TRP A 21 18.88 0.16 2.83
N LYS A 22 19.95 -0.05 3.61
CA LYS A 22 19.97 0.29 5.04
C LYS A 22 20.10 1.80 5.23
N THR A 23 19.00 2.47 5.51
CA THR A 23 18.92 3.94 5.56
C THR A 23 19.88 4.55 6.57
N SER A 24 19.97 3.97 7.77
CA SER A 24 20.88 4.47 8.81
C SER A 24 22.34 4.51 8.36
N ALA A 25 22.80 3.50 7.63
CA ALA A 25 24.17 3.43 7.13
C ALA A 25 24.40 4.44 5.99
N VAL A 26 23.48 4.50 5.02
CA VAL A 26 23.54 5.44 3.90
C VAL A 26 23.55 6.90 4.38
N ILE A 27 22.64 7.26 5.29
CA ILE A 27 22.52 8.61 5.83
C ILE A 27 23.74 8.96 6.70
N SER A 28 24.24 8.03 7.51
CA SER A 28 25.46 8.26 8.30
C SER A 28 26.65 8.57 7.40
N SER A 29 26.86 7.76 6.35
CA SER A 29 27.95 7.99 5.39
C SER A 29 27.83 9.36 4.72
N ALA A 30 26.61 9.76 4.31
CA ALA A 30 26.38 11.07 3.70
C ALA A 30 26.62 12.23 4.69
N ASN A 31 26.20 12.08 5.95
CA ASN A 31 26.42 13.08 6.99
C ASN A 31 27.92 13.25 7.30
N ASP A 32 28.70 12.16 7.29
CA ASP A 32 30.15 12.23 7.50
C ASP A 32 30.84 12.98 6.35
N VAL A 33 30.46 12.70 5.10
CA VAL A 33 30.99 13.44 3.94
C VAL A 33 30.60 14.93 4.00
N LEU A 34 29.36 15.24 4.36
CA LEU A 34 28.93 16.63 4.55
C LEU A 34 29.74 17.33 5.64
N HIS A 35 29.93 16.68 6.78
CA HIS A 35 30.72 17.23 7.87
C HIS A 35 32.16 17.52 7.41
N THR A 36 32.83 16.53 6.80
CA THR A 36 34.18 16.70 6.23
C THR A 36 34.23 17.81 5.17
N HIS A 37 33.22 17.91 4.30
CA HIS A 37 33.16 18.97 3.31
C HIS A 37 33.11 20.36 3.97
N LEU A 38 32.23 20.56 4.95
CA LEU A 38 32.10 21.82 5.66
C LEU A 38 33.37 22.16 6.46
N THR A 39 33.93 21.21 7.21
CA THR A 39 35.06 21.48 8.13
C THR A 39 36.43 21.48 7.45
N GLU A 40 36.67 20.58 6.48
CA GLU A 40 37.99 20.40 5.88
C GLU A 40 38.09 21.07 4.50
N THR A 41 37.05 20.95 3.66
CA THR A 41 37.08 21.53 2.31
C THR A 41 36.82 23.04 2.35
N LEU A 42 35.79 23.45 3.09
CA LEU A 42 35.41 24.86 3.24
C LEU A 42 36.08 25.55 4.44
N SER A 43 36.75 24.78 5.32
CA SER A 43 37.44 25.30 6.52
C SER A 43 36.51 26.08 7.45
N LEU A 44 35.24 25.66 7.57
CA LEU A 44 34.23 26.31 8.40
C LEU A 44 34.22 25.78 9.83
N GLU A 45 33.84 26.64 10.77
CA GLU A 45 33.56 26.27 12.15
C GLU A 45 32.17 25.62 12.25
N ILE A 46 32.15 24.30 12.47
CA ILE A 46 30.92 23.50 12.64
C ILE A 46 30.96 22.84 14.02
N PRO A 47 30.48 23.52 15.07
CA PRO A 47 30.58 23.02 16.45
C PRO A 47 29.59 21.89 16.75
N THR A 48 28.56 21.74 15.93
CA THR A 48 27.52 20.70 16.10
C THR A 48 27.20 20.07 14.75
N ARG A 49 27.01 18.75 14.75
CA ARG A 49 26.63 18.00 13.53
C ARG A 49 25.28 18.46 12.97
N VAL A 50 25.20 18.57 11.65
CA VAL A 50 24.04 19.11 10.92
C VAL A 50 22.75 18.35 11.27
N GLU A 51 22.79 17.02 11.36
CA GLU A 51 21.63 16.20 11.68
C GLU A 51 21.07 16.44 13.09
N LYS A 52 21.90 16.93 14.03
CA LYS A 52 21.43 17.33 15.35
C LYS A 52 20.69 18.67 15.28
N VAL A 53 21.26 19.64 14.54
CA VAL A 53 20.62 20.93 14.28
C VAL A 53 19.29 20.76 13.55
N MET A 54 19.20 19.84 12.59
CA MET A 54 17.94 19.47 11.94
C MET A 54 16.88 19.01 12.96
N GLY A 55 17.28 18.18 13.93
CA GLY A 55 16.39 17.75 15.01
C GLY A 55 15.88 18.93 15.84
N ASP A 56 16.78 19.83 16.22
CA ASP A 56 16.46 21.01 17.04
C ASP A 56 15.53 21.98 16.28
N LEU A 57 15.81 22.26 15.00
CA LEU A 57 14.96 23.10 14.13
C LEU A 57 13.56 22.50 13.95
N PHE A 58 13.49 21.19 13.73
CA PHE A 58 12.20 20.51 13.57
C PHE A 58 11.36 20.57 14.85
N GLN A 59 11.95 20.39 16.03
CA GLN A 59 11.22 20.52 17.29
C GLN A 59 10.80 21.95 17.59
N ALA A 60 11.60 22.94 17.18
CA ALA A 60 11.26 24.35 17.35
C ALA A 60 10.08 24.78 16.47
N ASN A 61 9.92 24.20 15.28
CA ASN A 61 8.83 24.54 14.37
C ASN A 61 8.41 23.35 13.48
N LYS A 62 7.59 22.46 14.02
CA LYS A 62 7.13 21.26 13.30
C LYS A 62 6.31 21.59 12.06
N VAL A 63 5.45 22.60 12.14
CA VAL A 63 4.53 23.00 11.07
C VAL A 63 5.29 23.50 9.83
N GLN A 64 6.43 24.18 10.02
CA GLN A 64 7.27 24.64 8.91
C GLN A 64 7.78 23.49 8.04
N TYR A 65 8.10 22.33 8.64
CA TYR A 65 8.71 21.21 7.94
C TYR A 65 7.74 20.04 7.68
N ALA A 66 6.48 20.15 8.10
CA ALA A 66 5.42 19.20 7.83
C ALA A 66 4.07 19.90 7.58
N PRO A 67 3.97 20.79 6.58
CA PRO A 67 2.80 21.65 6.40
C PRO A 67 1.53 20.90 5.94
N GLY A 68 1.63 19.66 5.46
CA GLY A 68 0.48 18.87 5.00
C GLY A 68 -0.35 18.22 6.10
N VAL A 69 0.08 18.33 7.36
CA VAL A 69 -0.63 17.82 8.54
C VAL A 69 -1.36 18.98 9.23
N MET A 70 -2.67 18.83 9.45
CA MET A 70 -3.50 19.93 9.97
C MET A 70 -3.32 20.18 11.46
N ASP A 71 -3.21 19.11 12.27
CA ASP A 71 -2.95 19.22 13.71
C ASP A 71 -1.47 18.96 13.97
N GLU A 72 -0.80 19.91 14.63
CA GLU A 72 0.62 19.80 14.99
C GLU A 72 0.91 18.54 15.83
N LYS A 73 -0.07 18.06 16.61
CA LYS A 73 0.06 16.85 17.42
C LYS A 73 0.19 15.57 16.59
N ASP A 74 -0.33 15.57 15.37
CA ASP A 74 -0.28 14.43 14.47
C ASP A 74 1.02 14.41 13.64
N ILE A 75 1.86 15.45 13.75
CA ILE A 75 3.16 15.51 13.08
C ILE A 75 4.14 14.55 13.77
N LYS A 76 4.30 13.36 13.18
CA LYS A 76 5.28 12.34 13.61
C LYS A 76 6.71 12.61 13.12
N GLY A 77 6.88 13.37 12.06
CA GLY A 77 8.19 13.66 11.45
C GLY A 77 8.10 14.71 10.33
N PRO A 78 9.24 15.22 9.85
CA PRO A 78 9.29 16.20 8.78
C PRO A 78 8.98 15.56 7.42
N THR A 79 8.24 16.26 6.57
CA THR A 79 8.06 15.92 5.15
C THR A 79 9.04 16.70 4.27
N LEU A 80 9.42 17.92 4.66
CA LEU A 80 10.35 18.79 3.94
C LEU A 80 11.80 18.57 4.41
N LEU A 81 12.32 17.35 4.18
CA LEU A 81 13.66 16.94 4.61
C LEU A 81 14.80 17.71 3.92
N THR A 82 14.60 18.11 2.66
CA THR A 82 15.60 18.88 1.91
C THR A 82 15.75 20.27 2.51
N GLN A 83 14.63 20.98 2.66
CA GLN A 83 14.63 22.31 3.26
C GLN A 83 15.17 22.30 4.69
N LEU A 84 14.76 21.31 5.51
CA LEU A 84 15.23 21.18 6.89
C LEU A 84 16.76 21.05 6.97
N ARG A 85 17.38 20.30 6.05
CA ARG A 85 18.85 20.17 6.04
C ARG A 85 19.54 21.44 5.58
N ILE A 86 19.01 22.09 4.55
CA ILE A 86 19.53 23.37 4.06
C ILE A 86 19.47 24.43 5.17
N ASP A 87 18.34 24.54 5.87
CA ASP A 87 18.16 25.46 7.00
C ASP A 87 19.12 25.15 8.15
N ALA A 88 19.37 23.87 8.43
CA ALA A 88 20.33 23.46 9.45
C ALA A 88 21.75 23.91 9.11
N VAL A 89 22.21 23.69 7.86
CA VAL A 89 23.51 24.17 7.40
C VAL A 89 23.55 25.70 7.42
N PHE A 90 22.54 26.36 6.86
CA PHE A 90 22.42 27.83 6.85
C PHE A 90 22.56 28.42 8.25
N SER A 91 21.85 27.85 9.24
CA SER A 91 21.91 28.33 10.62
C SER A 91 23.32 28.25 11.23
N LEU A 92 24.07 27.19 10.92
CA LEU A 92 25.45 27.03 11.37
C LEU A 92 26.39 28.06 10.72
N LEU A 93 26.19 28.33 9.42
CA LEU A 93 26.99 29.31 8.68
C LEU A 93 26.80 30.73 9.22
N VAL A 94 25.55 31.15 9.45
CA VAL A 94 25.26 32.49 9.98
C VAL A 94 25.71 32.64 11.43
N GLN A 95 25.46 31.63 12.28
CA GLN A 95 25.72 31.74 13.72
C GLN A 95 27.20 31.63 14.09
N TYR A 96 27.97 30.78 13.41
CA TYR A 96 29.35 30.46 13.81
C TYR A 96 30.41 30.95 12.83
N ASN A 97 30.04 31.31 11.60
CA ASN A 97 30.99 31.74 10.58
C ASN A 97 30.77 33.20 10.12
N GLU A 98 29.84 33.93 10.76
CA GLU A 98 29.49 35.33 10.48
C GLU A 98 29.21 35.62 9.00
N MET A 99 28.79 34.59 8.26
CA MET A 99 28.51 34.70 6.83
C MET A 99 27.24 35.51 6.57
N GLN A 100 27.26 36.33 5.51
CA GLN A 100 26.08 37.07 5.06
C GLN A 100 24.99 36.10 4.60
N GLU A 101 23.72 36.42 4.84
CA GLU A 101 22.59 35.50 4.60
C GLU A 101 22.52 35.01 3.15
N GLU A 102 22.70 35.88 2.16
CA GLU A 102 22.66 35.49 0.74
C GLU A 102 23.78 34.49 0.39
N GLU A 103 24.98 34.68 0.94
CA GLU A 103 26.11 33.78 0.74
C GLU A 103 25.90 32.46 1.49
N ALA A 104 25.42 32.52 2.73
CA ALA A 104 25.11 31.35 3.54
C ALA A 104 24.05 30.47 2.88
N GLN A 105 23.03 31.06 2.27
CA GLN A 105 21.99 30.30 1.56
C GLN A 105 22.58 29.54 0.37
N LYS A 106 23.47 30.18 -0.40
CA LYS A 106 24.13 29.55 -1.53
C LYS A 106 25.05 28.40 -1.10
N VAL A 107 25.88 28.63 -0.10
CA VAL A 107 26.79 27.59 0.44
C VAL A 107 26.01 26.43 1.04
N ALA A 108 24.90 26.70 1.75
CA ALA A 108 24.04 25.64 2.30
C ALA A 108 23.42 24.76 1.20
N GLN A 109 23.01 25.37 0.08
CA GLN A 109 22.49 24.64 -1.08
C GLN A 109 23.57 23.77 -1.74
N GLU A 110 24.77 24.32 -1.97
CA GLU A 110 25.91 23.57 -2.54
C GLU A 110 26.33 22.42 -1.61
N ALA A 111 26.39 22.66 -0.30
CA ALA A 111 26.68 21.62 0.68
C ALA A 111 25.61 20.51 0.70
N PHE A 112 24.33 20.86 0.50
CA PHE A 112 23.26 19.89 0.36
C PHE A 112 23.42 19.03 -0.90
N GLU A 113 23.88 19.59 -2.01
CA GLU A 113 24.19 18.82 -3.22
C GLU A 113 25.33 17.82 -2.97
N VAL A 114 26.38 18.24 -2.26
CA VAL A 114 27.48 17.34 -1.83
C VAL A 114 26.95 16.20 -0.97
N TRP A 115 26.10 16.50 0.03
CA TRP A 115 25.46 15.48 0.85
C TRP A 115 24.60 14.52 0.01
N THR A 116 23.85 15.05 -0.96
CA THR A 116 22.96 14.27 -1.83
C THR A 116 23.76 13.31 -2.70
N GLN A 117 24.87 13.77 -3.28
CA GLN A 117 25.76 12.92 -4.06
C GLN A 117 26.41 11.84 -3.19
N ALA A 118 26.90 12.21 -2.00
CA ALA A 118 27.46 11.26 -1.05
C ALA A 118 26.45 10.17 -0.63
N ARG A 119 25.18 10.55 -0.46
CA ARG A 119 24.09 9.60 -0.21
C ARG A 119 23.93 8.63 -1.38
N HIS A 120 23.90 9.12 -2.62
CA HIS A 120 23.81 8.26 -3.80
C HIS A 120 24.98 7.28 -3.90
N ASP A 121 26.20 7.74 -3.61
CA ASP A 121 27.42 6.94 -3.67
C ASP A 121 27.47 5.85 -2.58
N ALA A 122 26.80 6.07 -1.44
CA ALA A 122 26.69 5.11 -0.34
C ALA A 122 25.61 4.04 -0.55
N ILE A 123 24.63 4.25 -1.45
CA ILE A 123 23.55 3.27 -1.69
C ILE A 123 24.10 1.91 -2.15
N PRO A 124 25.00 1.78 -3.14
CA PRO A 124 25.47 0.48 -3.61
C PRO A 124 26.11 -0.38 -2.53
N THR A 125 26.84 0.23 -1.58
CA THR A 125 27.54 -0.50 -0.50
C THR A 125 26.61 -0.93 0.63
N HIS A 126 25.43 -0.31 0.73
CA HIS A 126 24.46 -0.57 1.79
C HIS A 126 23.11 -1.05 1.26
N ALA A 127 23.05 -1.41 -0.02
CA ALA A 127 21.90 -2.00 -0.67
C ALA A 127 21.57 -3.36 -0.07
N VAL A 128 20.29 -3.73 -0.14
CA VAL A 128 19.83 -5.06 0.23
C VAL A 128 20.51 -6.13 -0.67
N PRO A 129 20.88 -7.30 -0.13
CA PRO A 129 21.41 -8.38 -0.94
C PRO A 129 20.51 -8.72 -2.13
N ASN A 130 21.13 -9.06 -3.27
CA ASN A 130 20.45 -9.43 -4.51
C ASN A 130 19.58 -8.33 -5.15
N LEU A 131 19.64 -7.07 -4.69
CA LEU A 131 18.83 -5.95 -5.20
C LEU A 131 18.75 -5.91 -6.73
N LEU A 132 19.88 -5.81 -7.42
CA LEU A 132 19.92 -5.69 -8.88
C LEU A 132 19.41 -6.95 -9.59
N SER A 133 19.66 -8.14 -9.03
CA SER A 133 19.16 -9.40 -9.60
C SER A 133 17.64 -9.45 -9.55
N THR A 134 17.06 -9.09 -8.40
CA THR A 134 15.62 -9.02 -8.20
C THR A 134 14.98 -7.96 -9.09
N LEU A 135 15.55 -6.75 -9.18
CA LEU A 135 15.04 -5.71 -10.06
C LEU A 135 15.10 -6.11 -11.55
N ASN A 136 16.14 -6.80 -11.99
CA ASN A 136 16.23 -7.37 -13.34
C ASN A 136 15.12 -8.40 -13.60
N GLN A 137 14.86 -9.30 -12.65
CA GLN A 137 13.78 -10.28 -12.75
C GLN A 137 12.42 -9.58 -12.90
N LEU A 138 12.14 -8.58 -12.06
CA LEU A 138 10.87 -7.84 -12.12
C LEU A 138 10.73 -7.04 -13.41
N ARG A 139 11.81 -6.41 -13.90
CA ARG A 139 11.79 -5.66 -15.15
C ARG A 139 11.60 -6.55 -16.39
N SER A 140 11.85 -7.85 -16.27
CA SER A 140 11.58 -8.82 -17.34
C SER A 140 10.10 -9.19 -17.49
N ILE A 141 9.26 -8.86 -16.50
CA ILE A 141 7.83 -9.14 -16.53
C ILE A 141 7.17 -8.27 -17.61
N GLN A 142 6.34 -8.91 -18.43
CA GLN A 142 5.52 -8.23 -19.41
C GLN A 142 4.07 -8.67 -19.29
N TYR A 143 3.15 -7.72 -19.38
CA TYR A 143 1.71 -7.98 -19.35
C TYR A 143 1.08 -7.68 -20.71
N LYS A 144 -0.11 -8.23 -20.94
CA LYS A 144 -0.91 -7.98 -22.14
C LYS A 144 -2.08 -7.06 -21.82
N SER A 145 -2.40 -6.14 -22.73
CA SER A 145 -3.56 -5.24 -22.59
C SER A 145 -4.87 -6.02 -22.52
N ASP A 146 -5.00 -7.04 -23.35
CA ASP A 146 -6.11 -7.98 -23.34
C ASP A 146 -5.66 -9.41 -23.71
N SER A 147 -6.54 -10.39 -23.51
CA SER A 147 -6.24 -11.82 -23.74
C SER A 147 -6.14 -12.20 -25.23
N SER A 148 -6.51 -11.30 -26.14
CA SER A 148 -6.45 -11.44 -27.60
C SER A 148 -5.28 -10.68 -28.23
N SER A 149 -4.68 -9.75 -27.50
CA SER A 149 -3.61 -8.89 -27.98
C SER A 149 -2.31 -9.66 -28.12
N THR A 150 -1.62 -9.40 -29.22
CA THR A 150 -0.23 -9.83 -29.43
C THR A 150 0.76 -8.89 -28.77
N ASP A 151 0.32 -7.70 -28.38
CA ASP A 151 1.17 -6.67 -27.83
C ASP A 151 1.46 -6.95 -26.35
N SER A 152 2.73 -6.80 -26.00
CA SER A 152 3.27 -7.08 -24.67
C SER A 152 3.90 -5.80 -24.15
N TYR A 153 3.49 -5.39 -22.96
CA TYR A 153 3.91 -4.16 -22.33
C TYR A 153 4.79 -4.46 -21.13
N PRO A 154 5.90 -3.75 -20.94
CA PRO A 154 6.73 -3.90 -19.75
C PRO A 154 5.93 -3.44 -18.51
N VAL A 155 6.16 -4.09 -17.37
CA VAL A 155 5.60 -3.60 -16.10
C VAL A 155 6.17 -2.23 -15.77
N VAL A 156 5.32 -1.36 -15.23
CA VAL A 156 5.74 -0.06 -14.70
C VAL A 156 6.27 -0.27 -13.29
N ILE A 157 7.49 0.20 -13.02
CA ILE A 157 8.13 0.13 -11.71
C ILE A 157 8.25 1.55 -11.16
N GLY A 158 7.81 1.78 -9.94
CA GLY A 158 7.91 3.09 -9.30
C GLY A 158 8.34 3.03 -7.84
N ALA A 159 8.50 4.20 -7.22
CA ALA A 159 8.77 4.33 -5.79
C ALA A 159 7.74 5.21 -5.11
N ILE A 160 7.33 4.83 -3.89
CA ILE A 160 6.47 5.60 -2.99
C ILE A 160 7.18 5.71 -1.64
N THR A 161 7.76 6.87 -1.32
CA THR A 161 8.67 7.04 -0.18
C THR A 161 8.32 8.23 0.71
N ASP A 162 8.55 8.08 2.01
CA ASP A 162 8.48 9.20 2.98
C ASP A 162 9.71 10.11 2.90
N GLY A 163 10.83 9.62 2.34
CA GLY A 163 12.06 10.37 2.22
C GLY A 163 12.07 11.32 1.02
N ASN A 164 13.22 11.97 0.79
CA ASN A 164 13.48 12.79 -0.39
C ASN A 164 14.33 12.06 -1.46
N SER A 165 14.48 10.74 -1.33
CA SER A 165 15.24 9.93 -2.28
C SER A 165 14.53 9.86 -3.63
N ASN A 166 15.30 9.90 -4.72
CA ASN A 166 14.82 9.65 -6.06
C ASN A 166 15.66 8.55 -6.72
N PRO A 167 15.15 7.32 -6.89
CA PRO A 167 15.92 6.24 -7.49
C PRO A 167 16.27 6.51 -8.98
N THR A 168 15.52 7.38 -9.67
CA THR A 168 15.80 7.76 -11.07
C THR A 168 17.07 8.63 -11.21
N THR A 169 17.56 9.21 -10.11
CA THR A 169 18.83 9.96 -10.07
C THR A 169 20.00 9.12 -9.56
N VAL A 170 19.75 7.91 -9.05
CA VAL A 170 20.80 6.99 -8.59
C VAL A 170 21.24 6.12 -9.77
N PRO A 171 22.51 6.17 -10.23
CA PRO A 171 22.94 5.53 -11.47
C PRO A 171 22.63 4.02 -11.57
N ILE A 172 22.81 3.27 -10.48
CA ILE A 172 22.56 1.83 -10.46
C ILE A 172 21.06 1.45 -10.44
N LEU A 173 20.18 2.38 -10.06
CA LEU A 173 18.73 2.15 -9.94
C LEU A 173 17.95 2.75 -11.10
N ARG A 174 18.46 3.84 -11.69
CA ARG A 174 17.82 4.58 -12.79
C ARG A 174 17.25 3.72 -13.93
N PRO A 175 17.88 2.60 -14.38
CA PRO A 175 17.32 1.77 -15.45
C PRO A 175 16.08 0.96 -15.06
N TYR A 176 15.83 0.85 -13.74
CA TYR A 176 14.63 0.22 -13.19
C TYR A 176 13.59 1.34 -13.11
N PHE A 177 12.99 1.69 -11.98
CA PHE A 177 12.17 2.91 -11.76
C PHE A 177 11.81 3.85 -12.94
N ASP A 178 10.54 3.82 -13.35
CA ASP A 178 9.92 4.72 -14.34
C ASP A 178 9.37 6.01 -13.68
N PHE A 179 9.02 5.97 -12.39
CA PHE A 179 8.53 7.13 -11.64
C PHE A 179 8.87 7.08 -10.14
N VAL A 180 8.71 8.22 -9.47
CA VAL A 180 8.80 8.35 -8.02
C VAL A 180 7.75 9.31 -7.49
N VAL A 181 7.12 8.95 -6.39
CA VAL A 181 6.28 9.83 -5.57
C VAL A 181 6.89 9.87 -4.17
N ASN A 182 7.17 11.08 -3.69
CA ASN A 182 7.77 11.26 -2.38
C ASN A 182 6.97 12.25 -1.52
N ALA A 183 7.08 12.08 -0.19
CA ALA A 183 6.34 12.89 0.76
C ALA A 183 6.70 14.38 0.69
N GLU A 184 7.91 14.73 0.30
CA GLU A 184 8.33 16.13 0.14
C GLU A 184 7.54 16.83 -0.99
N ARG A 185 7.35 16.15 -2.13
CA ARG A 185 6.58 16.66 -3.28
C ARG A 185 5.09 16.79 -2.96
N VAL A 186 4.53 15.84 -2.20
CA VAL A 186 3.09 15.82 -1.90
C VAL A 186 2.75 16.60 -0.62
N GLY A 187 3.73 16.80 0.27
CA GLY A 187 3.59 17.46 1.56
C GLY A 187 3.07 16.55 2.69
N ILE A 188 2.82 15.26 2.41
CA ILE A 188 2.28 14.28 3.36
C ILE A 188 3.00 12.94 3.24
N SER A 189 3.13 12.23 4.36
CA SER A 189 3.80 10.93 4.46
C SER A 189 2.80 9.78 4.60
N LYS A 190 3.29 8.56 4.36
CA LYS A 190 2.59 7.31 4.70
C LYS A 190 2.29 7.27 6.21
N PRO A 191 1.15 6.69 6.62
CA PRO A 191 0.18 5.89 5.85
C PRO A 191 -0.93 6.72 5.17
N ASP A 192 -0.79 8.04 5.01
CA ASP A 192 -1.85 8.86 4.42
C ASP A 192 -2.13 8.46 2.95
N ARG A 193 -3.39 8.12 2.69
CA ARG A 193 -3.88 7.66 1.37
C ARG A 193 -3.54 8.62 0.23
N ARG A 194 -3.47 9.93 0.50
CA ARG A 194 -3.18 10.96 -0.52
C ARG A 194 -1.82 10.74 -1.21
N LEU A 195 -0.83 10.18 -0.51
CA LEU A 195 0.46 9.87 -1.12
C LEU A 195 0.35 8.75 -2.18
N TYR A 196 -0.44 7.72 -1.89
CA TYR A 196 -0.70 6.64 -2.84
C TYR A 196 -1.60 7.10 -3.99
N GLU A 197 -2.59 7.94 -3.74
CA GLU A 197 -3.42 8.55 -4.79
C GLU A 197 -2.59 9.39 -5.77
N ALA A 198 -1.59 10.12 -5.26
CA ALA A 198 -0.63 10.81 -6.11
C ALA A 198 0.19 9.85 -6.99
N ALA A 199 0.53 8.64 -6.49
CA ALA A 199 1.17 7.61 -7.30
C ALA A 199 0.24 7.04 -8.38
N VAL A 200 -1.05 6.84 -8.06
CA VAL A 200 -2.06 6.44 -9.05
C VAL A 200 -2.21 7.49 -10.15
N ALA A 201 -2.27 8.77 -9.79
CA ALA A 201 -2.31 9.87 -10.74
C ALA A 201 -1.06 9.92 -11.64
N GLU A 202 0.14 9.69 -11.06
CA GLU A 202 1.39 9.63 -11.81
C GLU A 202 1.33 8.50 -12.87
N VAL A 203 0.97 7.29 -12.46
CA VAL A 203 0.84 6.13 -13.38
C VAL A 203 -0.21 6.38 -14.45
N SER A 204 -1.34 7.00 -14.09
CA SER A 204 -2.40 7.38 -15.04
C SER A 204 -1.85 8.28 -16.16
N SER A 205 -0.92 9.17 -15.81
CA SER A 205 -0.36 10.13 -16.76
C SER A 205 0.72 9.55 -17.68
N LEU A 206 1.32 8.41 -17.33
CA LEU A 206 2.44 7.83 -18.07
C LEU A 206 2.08 7.30 -19.46
N ALA A 207 0.80 7.21 -19.86
CA ALA A 207 0.37 6.66 -21.15
C ALA A 207 0.91 5.24 -21.48
N LEU A 208 1.50 4.56 -20.49
CA LEU A 208 2.13 3.23 -20.61
C LEU A 208 1.15 2.09 -20.42
N LEU A 209 0.00 2.37 -19.81
CA LEU A 209 -1.11 1.42 -19.71
C LEU A 209 -1.89 1.49 -21.04
N GLY A 210 -1.48 0.68 -22.01
CA GLY A 210 -2.01 0.67 -23.39
C GLY A 210 -3.53 0.88 -23.48
N ASP A 211 -3.91 1.74 -24.44
CA ASP A 211 -5.27 2.18 -24.76
C ASP A 211 -6.37 1.16 -24.42
N GLY A 212 -7.32 1.54 -23.56
CA GLY A 212 -8.64 0.91 -23.62
C GLY A 212 -9.54 0.90 -22.39
N ASN A 213 -9.08 1.25 -21.18
CA ASN A 213 -10.00 1.34 -20.04
C ASN A 213 -9.65 2.48 -19.09
N GLU A 214 -10.05 3.69 -19.47
CA GLU A 214 -10.18 4.85 -18.56
C GLU A 214 -11.04 4.54 -17.32
N LYS A 215 -11.86 3.47 -17.38
CA LYS A 215 -12.66 2.95 -16.26
C LYS A 215 -11.88 2.13 -15.23
N GLU A 216 -10.68 1.63 -15.53
CA GLU A 216 -9.90 0.77 -14.61
C GLU A 216 -9.09 1.59 -13.57
N LEU A 217 -9.08 2.92 -13.69
CA LEU A 217 -8.38 3.85 -12.78
C LEU A 217 -9.34 4.74 -11.99
N MET A 218 -10.54 4.25 -11.68
CA MET A 218 -11.36 4.88 -10.64
C MET A 218 -10.79 4.50 -9.27
N VAL A 219 -10.09 5.45 -8.63
CA VAL A 219 -9.49 5.31 -7.29
C VAL A 219 -10.52 4.83 -6.25
N GLU A 220 -11.80 5.12 -6.46
CA GLU A 220 -12.91 4.71 -5.58
C GLU A 220 -13.08 3.18 -5.48
N ASP A 221 -12.82 2.43 -6.56
CA ASP A 221 -12.96 0.97 -6.58
C ASP A 221 -11.66 0.21 -6.22
N GLY A 222 -10.56 0.94 -6.05
CA GLY A 222 -9.22 0.39 -5.81
C GLY A 222 -8.45 0.06 -7.09
N VAL A 223 -7.13 -0.02 -7.00
CA VAL A 223 -6.20 -0.21 -8.14
C VAL A 223 -5.57 -1.61 -8.18
N GLY A 224 -5.98 -2.50 -7.29
CA GLY A 224 -5.55 -3.90 -7.32
C GLY A 224 -6.58 -4.85 -7.95
N PRO A 225 -6.21 -6.12 -8.18
CA PRO A 225 -4.97 -6.77 -7.73
C PRO A 225 -3.77 -6.61 -8.69
N TRP A 226 -3.88 -5.86 -9.78
CA TRP A 226 -2.80 -5.74 -10.78
C TRP A 226 -1.63 -4.83 -10.36
N TRP A 227 -1.79 -4.07 -9.27
CA TRP A 227 -0.76 -3.25 -8.65
C TRP A 227 -0.19 -3.95 -7.40
N VAL A 228 1.13 -4.06 -7.31
CA VAL A 228 1.84 -4.55 -6.11
C VAL A 228 2.64 -3.44 -5.46
N HIS A 229 2.55 -3.29 -4.14
CA HIS A 229 3.43 -2.47 -3.34
C HIS A 229 4.33 -3.33 -2.44
N ILE A 230 5.61 -2.96 -2.31
CA ILE A 230 6.63 -3.69 -1.57
C ILE A 230 7.30 -2.72 -0.61
N GLY A 231 7.30 -3.04 0.68
CA GLY A 231 7.90 -2.19 1.71
C GLY A 231 8.17 -2.93 3.02
N ASP A 232 8.92 -2.32 3.93
CA ASP A 232 9.35 -2.90 5.20
C ASP A 232 8.50 -2.47 6.40
N ASP A 233 7.76 -1.36 6.30
CA ASP A 233 6.90 -0.89 7.37
C ASP A 233 5.48 -1.42 7.20
N PHE A 234 5.03 -2.20 8.18
CA PHE A 234 3.71 -2.84 8.12
C PHE A 234 2.56 -1.83 8.02
N ILE A 235 2.61 -0.72 8.76
CA ILE A 235 1.51 0.24 8.77
C ILE A 235 1.60 1.15 7.55
N LYS A 236 2.79 1.65 7.26
CA LYS A 236 3.02 2.64 6.21
C LYS A 236 2.95 2.05 4.81
N ASP A 237 3.40 0.81 4.63
CA ASP A 237 3.49 0.19 3.31
C ASP A 237 2.39 -0.84 3.11
N VAL A 238 2.24 -1.80 4.03
CA VAL A 238 1.26 -2.88 3.85
C VAL A 238 -0.16 -2.37 4.07
N VAL A 239 -0.48 -1.87 5.28
CA VAL A 239 -1.84 -1.44 5.61
C VAL A 239 -2.29 -0.28 4.72
N ALA A 240 -1.43 0.73 4.50
CA ALA A 240 -1.80 1.87 3.66
C ALA A 240 -2.08 1.48 2.19
N ALA A 241 -1.31 0.57 1.60
CA ALA A 241 -1.54 0.11 0.23
C ALA A 241 -2.83 -0.73 0.10
N LYS A 242 -3.23 -1.43 1.17
CA LYS A 242 -4.49 -2.18 1.21
C LYS A 242 -5.74 -1.29 1.13
N ASP A 243 -5.67 -0.03 1.55
CA ASP A 243 -6.78 0.93 1.39
C ASP A 243 -7.14 1.18 -0.09
N LEU A 244 -6.21 0.90 -1.01
CA LEU A 244 -6.40 0.95 -2.46
C LEU A 244 -6.46 -0.45 -3.10
N ARG A 245 -6.68 -1.50 -2.29
CA ARG A 245 -6.76 -2.90 -2.69
C ARG A 245 -5.52 -3.42 -3.41
N MET A 246 -4.36 -2.76 -3.28
CA MET A 246 -3.11 -3.23 -3.85
C MET A 246 -2.74 -4.60 -3.28
N ARG A 247 -1.99 -5.38 -4.06
CA ARG A 247 -1.26 -6.51 -3.50
C ARG A 247 -0.04 -6.00 -2.74
N THR A 248 0.35 -6.65 -1.65
CA THR A 248 1.40 -6.16 -0.76
C THR A 248 2.41 -7.25 -0.43
N VAL A 249 3.69 -6.93 -0.56
CA VAL A 249 4.79 -7.77 -0.07
C VAL A 249 5.47 -7.05 1.08
N TRP A 250 5.44 -7.67 2.26
CA TRP A 250 6.17 -7.17 3.42
C TRP A 250 7.61 -7.69 3.40
N ALA A 251 8.56 -6.81 3.08
CA ALA A 251 9.98 -7.14 2.94
C ALA A 251 10.75 -6.83 4.24
N ARG A 252 11.26 -7.87 4.90
CA ARG A 252 11.81 -7.73 6.26
C ARG A 252 13.32 -7.86 6.38
N GLU A 253 14.04 -8.14 5.29
CA GLU A 253 15.47 -8.51 5.34
C GLU A 253 16.33 -7.50 6.10
N LEU A 254 16.10 -6.19 5.91
CA LEU A 254 16.90 -5.14 6.55
C LEU A 254 16.40 -4.70 7.93
N VAL A 255 15.15 -5.03 8.29
CA VAL A 255 14.51 -4.64 9.56
C VAL A 255 14.44 -5.79 10.57
N LYS A 256 14.64 -7.03 10.12
CA LYS A 256 14.69 -8.21 10.99
C LYS A 256 15.93 -8.13 11.87
N LYS A 257 15.73 -7.93 13.17
CA LYS A 257 16.83 -8.02 14.15
C LYS A 257 17.35 -9.45 14.17
N THR A 258 18.64 -9.62 13.89
CA THR A 258 19.33 -10.90 14.13
C THR A 258 19.44 -11.10 15.63
N THR A 259 19.25 -12.33 16.11
CA THR A 259 19.39 -12.72 17.54
C THR A 259 20.77 -12.42 18.16
N ALA A 260 21.72 -11.89 17.38
CA ALA A 260 23.03 -11.44 17.85
C ALA A 260 23.01 -10.03 18.49
N ASP A 261 21.96 -9.22 18.26
CA ASP A 261 21.87 -7.86 18.82
C ASP A 261 21.22 -7.81 20.22
N SER A 262 20.72 -8.93 20.73
CA SER A 262 20.32 -9.07 22.14
C SER A 262 21.53 -9.46 22.98
N VAL A 263 22.35 -8.48 23.36
CA VAL A 263 23.32 -8.66 24.46
C VAL A 263 22.51 -9.04 25.71
N PRO A 264 22.76 -10.19 26.35
CA PRO A 264 22.11 -10.51 27.60
C PRO A 264 22.69 -9.55 28.64
N VAL A 265 21.88 -8.59 29.06
CA VAL A 265 22.13 -7.85 30.30
C VAL A 265 22.15 -8.90 31.41
N THR A 266 23.31 -9.06 32.02
CA THR A 266 23.52 -9.90 33.20
C THR A 266 22.58 -9.40 34.30
N THR A 267 21.51 -10.15 34.55
CA THR A 267 20.64 -9.97 35.70
C THR A 267 21.35 -10.49 36.95
N ASP A 268 21.77 -9.58 37.81
CA ASP A 268 21.95 -9.89 39.22
C ASP A 268 20.57 -10.20 39.82
N ASN A 269 20.48 -11.37 40.45
CA ASN A 269 19.30 -11.83 41.19
C ASN A 269 18.98 -10.88 42.34
N THR A 270 17.71 -10.49 42.50
CA THR A 270 16.90 -10.84 43.70
C THR A 270 15.46 -10.34 43.57
N SER A 271 14.59 -11.10 44.24
CA SER A 271 13.21 -10.82 44.72
C SER A 271 12.04 -10.88 43.73
N GLU A 272 11.37 -12.03 43.83
CA GLU A 272 9.95 -12.19 44.17
C GLU A 272 8.91 -11.96 43.07
N GLU A 273 8.32 -13.09 42.68
CA GLU A 273 7.16 -13.28 41.82
C GLU A 273 5.91 -12.67 42.49
N GLU A 274 5.31 -11.68 41.84
CA GLU A 274 3.89 -11.37 41.98
C GLU A 274 3.24 -11.50 40.58
N GLU A 275 2.40 -12.52 40.42
CA GLU A 275 1.52 -12.73 39.28
C GLU A 275 0.41 -11.66 39.31
N ASP A 276 0.62 -10.54 38.61
CA ASP A 276 -0.44 -9.57 38.34
C ASP A 276 -1.18 -9.94 37.04
N GLU A 277 -2.43 -10.40 37.18
CA GLU A 277 -3.41 -10.52 36.08
C GLU A 277 -3.59 -9.15 35.40
N LYS A 278 -2.98 -8.95 34.23
CA LYS A 278 -3.22 -7.76 33.39
C LYS A 278 -4.53 -7.90 32.59
N PRO A 279 -5.32 -6.82 32.46
CA PRO A 279 -6.60 -6.85 31.77
C PRO A 279 -6.41 -7.04 30.26
N LYS A 280 -7.35 -7.74 29.62
CA LYS A 280 -7.43 -7.88 28.16
C LYS A 280 -7.45 -6.50 27.51
N LYS A 281 -6.40 -6.16 26.76
CA LYS A 281 -6.29 -4.89 26.04
C LYS A 281 -7.16 -4.88 24.79
N ASP A 282 -7.75 -3.74 24.48
CA ASP A 282 -8.58 -3.51 23.30
C ASP A 282 -7.73 -3.38 22.02
N VAL A 283 -8.24 -3.88 20.89
CA VAL A 283 -7.55 -3.92 19.59
C VAL A 283 -7.21 -2.50 19.09
N GLN A 284 -8.05 -1.52 19.42
CA GLN A 284 -7.80 -0.12 19.06
C GLN A 284 -6.58 0.47 19.79
N GLU A 285 -6.35 0.04 21.02
CA GLU A 285 -5.19 0.46 21.82
C GLU A 285 -3.91 -0.21 21.32
N LEU A 286 -3.99 -1.47 20.92
CA LEU A 286 -2.88 -2.21 20.30
C LEU A 286 -2.46 -1.59 18.96
N ILE A 287 -3.41 -1.23 18.08
CA ILE A 287 -3.12 -0.57 16.80
C ILE A 287 -2.47 0.80 17.03
N LYS A 288 -2.94 1.54 18.04
CA LYS A 288 -2.36 2.83 18.41
C LYS A 288 -0.93 2.66 18.94
N GLU A 289 -0.68 1.73 19.85
CA GLU A 289 0.65 1.39 20.37
C GLU A 289 1.60 0.92 19.25
N LEU A 290 1.12 0.13 18.29
CA LEU A 290 1.90 -0.33 17.13
C LEU A 290 2.25 0.82 16.18
N SER A 291 1.36 1.81 16.02
CA SER A 291 1.60 2.99 15.17
C SER A 291 2.60 4.00 15.75
N GLU A 292 2.90 3.90 17.04
CA GLU A 292 3.83 4.76 17.78
C GLU A 292 5.22 4.13 17.92
N LYS A 293 5.35 2.81 17.73
CA LYS A 293 6.62 2.08 17.77
C LYS A 293 7.27 2.02 16.38
N LYS A 294 8.48 2.57 16.25
CA LYS A 294 9.31 2.50 15.03
C LYS A 294 9.78 1.08 14.68
N VAL A 295 9.72 0.16 15.65
CA VAL A 295 10.03 -1.27 15.53
C VAL A 295 9.16 -2.00 16.53
N ILE A 296 8.39 -2.99 16.09
CA ILE A 296 7.63 -3.87 16.98
C ILE A 296 8.64 -4.69 17.78
N GLU A 297 8.73 -4.47 19.09
CA GLU A 297 9.51 -5.30 20.01
C GLU A 297 8.76 -6.60 20.29
N MET A 298 9.38 -7.74 20.00
CA MET A 298 8.85 -9.06 20.30
C MET A 298 9.05 -9.41 21.77
N TYR A 299 7.96 -9.60 22.52
CA TYR A 299 7.96 -10.31 23.79
C TYR A 299 7.14 -11.59 23.62
N ILE A 300 7.76 -12.73 23.91
CA ILE A 300 7.18 -14.07 23.74
C ILE A 300 5.96 -14.21 24.65
N GLY A 301 4.76 -14.23 24.07
CA GLY A 301 3.50 -14.34 24.80
C GLY A 301 2.30 -14.57 23.88
N ALA A 302 1.13 -14.91 24.44
CA ALA A 302 -0.09 -15.26 23.70
C ALA A 302 -0.58 -14.16 22.72
N ASP A 303 -0.07 -12.94 22.86
CA ASP A 303 -0.29 -11.81 21.94
C ASP A 303 0.38 -12.01 20.57
N ASP A 304 1.44 -12.84 20.48
CA ASP A 304 2.16 -13.15 19.23
C ASP A 304 1.26 -13.87 18.22
N PHE A 305 0.33 -14.73 18.67
CA PHE A 305 -0.54 -15.47 17.75
C PHE A 305 -1.54 -14.54 17.06
N LEU A 306 -2.03 -13.53 17.76
CA LEU A 306 -2.93 -12.52 17.20
C LEU A 306 -2.17 -11.57 16.27
N ALA A 307 -0.97 -11.11 16.66
CA ALA A 307 -0.13 -10.29 15.81
C ALA A 307 0.30 -11.03 14.53
N ASP A 308 0.84 -12.25 14.64
CA ASP A 308 1.22 -13.08 13.49
C ASP A 308 0.02 -13.43 12.59
N SER A 309 -1.16 -13.66 13.18
CA SER A 309 -2.38 -13.92 12.41
C SER A 309 -2.86 -12.66 11.68
N ILE A 310 -2.82 -11.50 12.33
CA ILE A 310 -3.18 -10.21 11.71
C ILE A 310 -2.20 -9.86 10.59
N GLU A 311 -0.89 -10.05 10.80
CA GLU A 311 0.13 -9.76 9.80
C GLU A 311 -0.02 -10.64 8.56
N ARG A 312 -0.30 -11.94 8.75
CA ARG A 312 -0.55 -12.89 7.64
C ARG A 312 -1.89 -12.68 6.96
N ASP A 313 -2.89 -12.17 7.68
CA ASP A 313 -4.21 -11.86 7.10
C ASP A 313 -4.19 -10.52 6.32
N PHE A 314 -3.24 -9.63 6.60
CA PHE A 314 -3.12 -8.32 5.93
C PHE A 314 -2.05 -8.27 4.83
N ALA A 315 -0.88 -8.88 5.01
CA ALA A 315 0.14 -8.93 3.97
C ALA A 315 -0.10 -10.13 3.03
N ASP A 316 -0.27 -9.90 1.72
CA ASP A 316 -0.45 -11.02 0.77
C ASP A 316 0.79 -11.92 0.69
N ALA A 317 1.98 -11.37 0.93
CA ALA A 317 3.21 -12.13 1.08
C ALA A 317 4.15 -11.47 2.09
N ILE A 318 4.91 -12.29 2.80
CA ILE A 318 5.97 -11.86 3.71
C ILE A 318 7.27 -12.48 3.20
N VAL A 319 8.31 -11.67 3.03
CA VAL A 319 9.62 -12.11 2.57
C VAL A 319 10.71 -11.67 3.54
N ASP A 320 11.46 -12.64 4.04
CA ASP A 320 12.59 -12.39 4.94
C ASP A 320 13.91 -12.18 4.19
N GLU A 321 13.94 -12.56 2.91
CA GLU A 321 15.05 -12.29 2.00
C GLU A 321 14.46 -11.65 0.73
N PHE A 322 14.99 -10.49 0.35
CA PHE A 322 14.55 -9.67 -0.75
C PHE A 322 14.67 -10.38 -2.11
N ARG A 323 15.57 -11.37 -2.23
CA ARG A 323 15.67 -12.21 -3.44
C ARG A 323 14.33 -12.88 -3.81
N PHE A 324 13.49 -13.22 -2.83
CA PHE A 324 12.21 -13.91 -3.05
C PHE A 324 11.09 -12.98 -3.50
N VAL A 325 11.27 -11.65 -3.43
CA VAL A 325 10.28 -10.69 -3.96
C VAL A 325 10.00 -10.96 -5.44
N GLY A 326 11.05 -11.22 -6.22
CA GLY A 326 10.94 -11.54 -7.64
C GLY A 326 10.09 -12.78 -7.88
N ASP A 327 10.34 -13.84 -7.11
CA ASP A 327 9.62 -15.11 -7.23
C ASP A 327 8.13 -14.97 -6.91
N VAL A 328 7.79 -14.25 -5.83
CA VAL A 328 6.41 -13.97 -5.44
C VAL A 328 5.67 -13.20 -6.54
N VAL A 329 6.24 -12.10 -7.01
CA VAL A 329 5.59 -11.26 -8.02
C VAL A 329 5.46 -11.98 -9.36
N CYS A 330 6.47 -12.76 -9.76
CA CYS A 330 6.41 -13.60 -10.96
C CYS A 330 5.32 -14.67 -10.86
N ALA A 331 5.21 -15.36 -9.71
CA ALA A 331 4.17 -16.36 -9.48
C ALA A 331 2.77 -15.73 -9.58
N TRP A 332 2.58 -14.60 -8.90
CA TRP A 332 1.35 -13.80 -8.95
C TRP A 332 0.97 -13.29 -10.34
N HIS A 333 1.96 -12.93 -11.16
CA HIS A 333 1.74 -12.55 -12.55
C HIS A 333 1.31 -13.75 -13.39
N GLN A 334 1.97 -14.90 -13.22
CA GLN A 334 1.67 -16.15 -13.92
C GLN A 334 0.27 -16.68 -13.59
N GLU A 335 -0.13 -16.67 -12.32
CA GLU A 335 -1.51 -17.00 -11.90
C GLU A 335 -2.56 -16.11 -12.59
N GLY A 336 -2.24 -14.82 -12.76
CA GLY A 336 -3.05 -13.87 -13.50
C GLY A 336 -3.19 -14.22 -14.98
N LEU A 337 -2.10 -14.64 -15.62
CA LEU A 337 -2.10 -15.11 -17.02
C LEU A 337 -2.96 -16.37 -17.18
N GLU A 338 -2.79 -17.35 -16.30
CA GLU A 338 -3.49 -18.63 -16.36
C GLU A 338 -5.00 -18.50 -16.17
N ARG A 339 -5.45 -17.70 -15.20
CA ARG A 339 -6.89 -17.43 -15.01
C ARG A 339 -7.51 -16.68 -16.19
N SER A 340 -6.76 -15.78 -16.82
CA SER A 340 -7.22 -15.07 -18.02
C SER A 340 -7.39 -16.05 -19.20
N GLY A 341 -6.47 -17.01 -19.35
CA GLY A 341 -6.57 -18.09 -20.33
C GLY A 341 -7.68 -19.12 -20.04
N GLY A 342 -7.87 -19.50 -18.78
CA GLY A 342 -8.88 -20.46 -18.34
C GLY A 342 -10.32 -19.95 -18.55
N LYS A 343 -10.60 -18.70 -18.18
CA LYS A 343 -11.90 -18.06 -18.46
C LYS A 343 -12.21 -18.03 -19.97
N ARG A 344 -11.21 -17.86 -20.82
CA ARG A 344 -11.38 -17.92 -22.28
C ARG A 344 -11.73 -19.32 -22.76
N ALA A 345 -11.07 -20.36 -22.24
CA ALA A 345 -11.38 -21.74 -22.60
C ALA A 345 -12.83 -22.10 -22.22
N GLU A 346 -13.27 -21.68 -21.03
CA GLU A 346 -14.64 -21.89 -20.54
C GLU A 346 -15.67 -21.09 -21.36
N ILE A 347 -15.41 -19.81 -21.66
CA ILE A 347 -16.28 -19.01 -22.54
C ILE A 347 -16.33 -19.58 -23.96
N GLN A 348 -15.20 -20.00 -24.53
CA GLN A 348 -15.18 -20.61 -25.86
C GLN A 348 -15.91 -21.95 -25.88
N GLN A 349 -15.82 -22.74 -24.82
CA GLN A 349 -16.57 -23.97 -24.67
C GLN A 349 -18.08 -23.68 -24.57
N ASN A 350 -18.49 -22.74 -23.72
CA ASN A 350 -19.89 -22.34 -23.57
C ASN A 350 -20.46 -21.74 -24.86
N VAL A 351 -19.68 -20.94 -25.59
CA VAL A 351 -20.07 -20.42 -26.92
C VAL A 351 -20.19 -21.56 -27.93
N LYS A 352 -19.27 -22.53 -27.93
CA LYS A 352 -19.33 -23.70 -28.83
C LYS A 352 -20.51 -24.62 -28.50
N GLU A 353 -20.82 -24.82 -27.23
CA GLU A 353 -22.01 -25.56 -26.78
C GLU A 353 -23.30 -24.81 -27.18
N MET A 354 -23.34 -23.49 -27.03
CA MET A 354 -24.47 -22.66 -27.49
C MET A 354 -24.62 -22.71 -29.01
N THR A 355 -23.52 -22.67 -29.76
CA THR A 355 -23.53 -22.76 -31.24
C THR A 355 -24.01 -24.14 -31.68
N ASN A 356 -23.60 -25.21 -31.00
CA ASN A 356 -24.12 -26.56 -31.26
C ASN A 356 -25.61 -26.69 -30.96
N VAL A 357 -26.14 -25.97 -29.96
CA VAL A 357 -27.59 -25.91 -29.68
C VAL A 357 -28.32 -25.16 -30.80
N VAL A 358 -27.77 -24.06 -31.29
CA VAL A 358 -28.33 -23.32 -32.43
C VAL A 358 -28.28 -24.14 -33.72
N ASP A 359 -27.18 -24.83 -34.00
CA ASP A 359 -27.04 -25.76 -35.13
C ASP A 359 -28.00 -26.97 -35.01
N SER A 360 -28.32 -27.38 -33.77
CA SER A 360 -29.32 -28.43 -33.51
C SER A 360 -30.75 -27.93 -33.68
N ILE A 361 -31.00 -26.63 -33.51
CA ILE A 361 -32.28 -25.96 -33.80
C ILE A 361 -32.44 -25.75 -35.31
N ASP A 362 -31.37 -25.40 -36.03
CA ASP A 362 -31.37 -25.28 -37.49
C ASP A 362 -31.41 -26.65 -38.20
N ALA A 363 -31.07 -27.74 -37.49
CA ALA A 363 -31.24 -29.13 -37.96
C ALA A 363 -32.65 -29.69 -37.75
N ILE A 364 -33.57 -28.92 -37.16
CA ILE A 364 -34.99 -29.26 -37.08
C ILE A 364 -35.58 -29.06 -38.48
N SER A 365 -35.99 -30.14 -39.13
CA SER A 365 -36.59 -30.06 -40.46
C SER A 365 -37.88 -29.24 -40.43
N GLU A 366 -38.27 -28.61 -41.55
CA GLU A 366 -39.54 -27.85 -41.67
C GLU A 366 -40.79 -28.66 -41.23
N ASN A 367 -40.69 -29.98 -41.13
CA ASN A 367 -41.77 -30.85 -40.65
C ASN A 367 -41.93 -30.88 -39.11
N ASP A 368 -40.91 -30.51 -38.34
CA ASP A 368 -40.94 -30.56 -36.87
C ASP A 368 -41.43 -29.24 -36.24
N MET A 369 -41.43 -28.15 -37.01
CA MET A 369 -42.03 -26.85 -36.62
C MET A 369 -43.58 -26.92 -36.53
N ALA A 370 -44.22 -27.89 -37.20
CA ALA A 370 -45.65 -28.11 -37.11
C ALA A 370 -46.07 -28.78 -35.78
N ALA A 371 -45.21 -29.61 -35.19
CA ALA A 371 -45.49 -30.30 -33.92
C ALA A 371 -45.35 -29.38 -32.69
N ILE A 372 -44.49 -28.35 -32.78
CA ILE A 372 -44.26 -27.39 -31.69
C ILE A 372 -45.34 -26.29 -31.68
N ALA A 373 -45.88 -25.93 -32.85
CA ALA A 373 -46.98 -24.97 -32.97
C ALA A 373 -48.32 -25.50 -32.41
N GLU A 374 -48.52 -26.81 -32.30
CA GLU A 374 -49.75 -27.40 -31.78
C GLU A 374 -49.82 -27.37 -30.23
N VAL A 375 -48.69 -27.20 -29.55
CA VAL A 375 -48.62 -27.15 -28.07
C VAL A 375 -48.82 -25.73 -27.50
N LEU A 376 -48.68 -24.67 -28.31
CA LEU A 376 -48.66 -23.27 -27.84
C LEU A 376 -49.87 -22.41 -28.25
N SER A 377 -50.98 -23.01 -28.67
CA SER A 377 -52.17 -22.29 -29.13
C SER A 377 -53.26 -22.12 -28.07
N VAL A 378 -53.12 -21.20 -27.10
CA VAL A 378 -54.30 -20.56 -26.45
C VAL A 378 -54.01 -19.09 -26.07
N VAL A 379 -54.47 -18.21 -26.97
CA VAL A 379 -55.06 -16.87 -26.74
C VAL A 379 -54.12 -15.70 -26.32
N VAL A 380 -53.74 -14.92 -27.34
CA VAL A 380 -53.81 -13.44 -27.34
C VAL A 380 -55.15 -13.06 -28.01
N PRO A 381 -55.88 -11.99 -27.60
CA PRO A 381 -55.69 -10.67 -28.25
C PRO A 381 -55.99 -9.50 -27.27
N ASP A 382 -55.78 -8.21 -27.52
CA ASP A 382 -54.95 -7.39 -28.40
C ASP A 382 -55.13 -5.96 -27.86
N ASP A 383 -54.23 -5.07 -28.27
CA ASP A 383 -54.44 -3.65 -28.50
C ASP A 383 -54.29 -2.59 -27.37
N LEU A 384 -53.21 -1.82 -27.57
CA LEU A 384 -53.15 -0.36 -27.75
C LEU A 384 -53.48 0.57 -26.57
N THR A 385 -52.38 1.13 -26.05
CA THR A 385 -52.12 2.58 -25.92
C THR A 385 -53.31 3.54 -26.05
N ASN A 386 -53.74 4.11 -24.93
CA ASN A 386 -53.77 5.55 -24.63
C ASN A 386 -54.67 5.80 -23.42
N VAL A 387 -54.29 6.76 -22.58
CA VAL A 387 -55.12 7.84 -22.01
C VAL A 387 -54.37 8.43 -20.80
N GLU A 388 -54.02 9.71 -20.94
CA GLU A 388 -53.65 10.61 -19.84
C GLU A 388 -54.83 10.80 -18.86
N VAL A 389 -54.53 11.17 -17.61
CA VAL A 389 -55.25 12.12 -16.72
C VAL A 389 -55.09 11.71 -15.25
N GLU A 390 -54.24 12.45 -14.56
CA GLU A 390 -54.50 13.23 -13.34
C GLU A 390 -55.54 12.77 -12.27
N VAL A 391 -55.11 12.95 -11.00
CA VAL A 391 -55.85 13.38 -9.79
C VAL A 391 -56.27 12.33 -8.73
N GLU A 392 -55.59 12.49 -7.58
CA GLU A 392 -56.01 12.47 -6.15
C GLU A 392 -56.61 11.25 -5.42
N GLU A 393 -56.00 11.03 -4.24
CA GLU A 393 -56.58 10.82 -2.90
C GLU A 393 -57.45 9.60 -2.56
N GLU A 394 -56.92 8.76 -1.66
CA GLU A 394 -57.27 8.68 -0.22
C GLU A 394 -57.39 7.24 0.37
N ARG A 395 -56.69 7.09 1.51
CA ARG A 395 -57.02 6.38 2.76
C ARG A 395 -56.87 4.86 2.96
N GLN A 396 -55.93 4.60 3.87
CA GLN A 396 -56.05 3.86 5.16
C GLN A 396 -56.11 2.32 5.15
N ARG A 397 -55.09 1.68 5.75
CA ARG A 397 -55.09 1.26 7.17
C ARG A 397 -53.77 0.58 7.56
N SER A 398 -53.30 0.93 8.76
CA SER A 398 -52.22 0.31 9.54
C SER A 398 -52.65 -1.05 10.14
N PRO A 399 -51.70 -1.82 10.72
CA PRO A 399 -51.60 -1.80 12.17
C PRO A 399 -50.16 -1.77 12.73
N SER A 400 -50.12 -1.36 14.00
CA SER A 400 -49.00 -1.07 14.91
C SER A 400 -48.32 -2.31 15.55
N PRO A 401 -47.19 -2.12 16.26
CA PRO A 401 -46.30 -3.18 16.79
C PRO A 401 -46.54 -3.49 18.28
N PRO A 402 -45.95 -4.57 18.82
CA PRO A 402 -45.34 -4.47 20.17
C PRO A 402 -44.13 -5.44 20.40
N PRO A 403 -43.47 -5.43 21.57
CA PRO A 403 -42.97 -4.28 22.33
C PRO A 403 -41.48 -4.45 22.72
N SER A 404 -40.86 -3.35 23.13
CA SER A 404 -39.56 -3.28 23.80
C SER A 404 -39.64 -3.80 25.24
N MET A 405 -38.63 -4.55 25.67
CA MET A 405 -38.30 -4.71 27.09
C MET A 405 -36.84 -4.31 27.30
N VAL A 406 -36.67 -3.30 28.15
CA VAL A 406 -35.41 -2.83 28.71
C VAL A 406 -35.01 -3.79 29.83
N ASN A 407 -33.75 -4.23 29.83
CA ASN A 407 -32.94 -4.47 31.03
C ASN A 407 -31.48 -4.69 30.62
N SER A 408 -30.61 -3.80 31.10
CA SER A 408 -29.16 -4.05 31.30
C SER A 408 -28.92 -4.13 32.81
N PRO A 409 -27.76 -4.61 33.32
CA PRO A 409 -26.62 -5.22 32.63
C PRO A 409 -26.25 -6.61 33.19
N ALA A 410 -25.73 -7.49 32.34
CA ALA A 410 -24.97 -8.64 32.79
C ALA A 410 -23.70 -8.74 31.93
N ILE A 411 -22.57 -8.72 32.63
CA ILE A 411 -21.21 -8.85 32.12
C ILE A 411 -21.03 -10.30 31.61
N SER A 412 -20.65 -10.46 30.35
CA SER A 412 -19.93 -11.65 29.88
C SER A 412 -19.13 -11.34 28.61
N ASP A 413 -17.82 -11.36 28.75
CA ASP A 413 -16.83 -11.32 27.67
C ASP A 413 -16.97 -12.49 26.68
N ALA A 414 -16.50 -12.19 25.45
CA ALA A 414 -15.95 -13.07 24.43
C ALA A 414 -16.90 -13.63 23.34
N ASN A 415 -16.52 -13.31 22.09
CA ASN A 415 -16.84 -14.00 20.84
C ASN A 415 -18.12 -13.61 20.07
N GLU A 416 -18.46 -12.32 20.05
CA GLU A 416 -19.44 -11.82 19.08
C GLU A 416 -18.81 -11.75 17.67
N SER A 417 -19.26 -12.64 16.79
CA SER A 417 -18.86 -12.71 15.38
C SER A 417 -20.08 -12.50 14.49
N LYS A 418 -19.92 -11.71 13.42
CA LYS A 418 -20.91 -11.57 12.35
C LYS A 418 -20.48 -12.37 11.13
N PHE A 419 -21.41 -12.67 10.23
CA PHE A 419 -21.06 -13.25 8.94
C PHE A 419 -21.09 -12.17 7.88
N CYS A 420 -20.16 -12.25 6.93
CA CYS A 420 -20.16 -11.39 5.78
C CYS A 420 -21.50 -11.51 5.04
N ILE A 421 -22.19 -10.39 4.86
CA ILE A 421 -23.50 -10.38 4.16
C ILE A 421 -23.37 -10.75 2.67
N HIS A 422 -22.16 -10.71 2.12
CA HIS A 422 -21.89 -10.97 0.71
C HIS A 422 -21.32 -12.38 0.43
N CYS A 423 -20.40 -12.88 1.26
CA CYS A 423 -19.74 -14.18 1.01
C CYS A 423 -19.87 -15.19 2.16
N GLY A 424 -20.49 -14.82 3.29
CA GLY A 424 -20.68 -15.72 4.42
C GLY A 424 -19.42 -16.05 5.24
N THR A 425 -18.28 -15.41 4.95
CA THR A 425 -17.09 -15.54 5.81
C THR A 425 -17.40 -15.06 7.22
N LYS A 426 -16.97 -15.82 8.24
CA LYS A 426 -17.12 -15.44 9.65
C LYS A 426 -16.14 -14.32 9.97
N LEU A 427 -16.65 -13.21 10.49
CA LEU A 427 -15.92 -11.99 10.78
C LEU A 427 -16.09 -11.59 12.25
N PRO A 428 -15.09 -10.91 12.84
CA PRO A 428 -15.29 -10.18 14.09
C PRO A 428 -16.43 -9.16 13.94
N LEU A 429 -17.24 -8.93 14.98
CA LEU A 429 -18.37 -7.99 14.90
C LEU A 429 -17.94 -6.57 14.46
N VAL A 430 -16.72 -6.16 14.86
CA VAL A 430 -16.11 -4.87 14.56
C VAL A 430 -15.59 -4.72 13.12
N ALA A 431 -15.50 -5.82 12.36
CA ALA A 431 -14.96 -5.80 11.00
C ALA A 431 -15.85 -4.93 10.10
N ARG A 432 -15.30 -3.82 9.59
CA ARG A 432 -15.97 -2.94 8.61
C ARG A 432 -15.85 -3.46 7.18
N PHE A 433 -14.97 -4.43 6.95
CA PHE A 433 -14.77 -5.08 5.66
C PHE A 433 -14.59 -6.59 5.87
N CYS A 434 -14.99 -7.37 4.87
CA CYS A 434 -14.88 -8.82 4.93
C CYS A 434 -13.47 -9.29 4.56
N SER A 435 -12.82 -10.09 5.42
CA SER A 435 -11.53 -10.71 5.12
C SER A 435 -11.56 -11.67 3.93
N GLY A 436 -12.70 -12.33 3.66
CA GLY A 436 -12.84 -13.24 2.52
C GLY A 436 -13.08 -12.58 1.16
N CYS A 437 -13.85 -11.48 1.08
CA CYS A 437 -14.27 -10.89 -0.20
C CYS A 437 -14.04 -9.37 -0.30
N GLY A 438 -13.50 -8.73 0.73
CA GLY A 438 -13.20 -7.28 0.74
C GLY A 438 -14.41 -6.36 0.82
N GLU A 439 -15.65 -6.89 0.81
CA GLU A 439 -16.86 -6.07 0.83
C GLU A 439 -17.10 -5.41 2.18
N LYS A 440 -17.60 -4.17 2.14
CA LYS A 440 -17.93 -3.39 3.34
C LYS A 440 -19.07 -4.06 4.11
N GLN A 441 -18.92 -4.17 5.42
CA GLN A 441 -19.91 -4.75 6.31
C GLN A 441 -20.61 -3.64 7.12
N PRO A 442 -21.91 -3.79 7.38
CA PRO A 442 -22.67 -2.87 8.21
C PRO A 442 -22.15 -2.80 9.64
#